data_AF-A0A178MVS0-F1
#
_entry.id   AF-A0A178MVS0-F1
#
_cell.length_a   1.000
_cell.length_b   1.000
_cell.length_c   1.000
_cell.angle_alpha   90.00
_cell.angle_beta   90.00
_cell.angle_gamma   90.00
#
_symmetry.space_group_name_H-M   'P 1'
#
loop_
_entity.id
_entity.type
_entity.pdbx_description
1 polymer ?
#
loop_
_entity_poly.entity_id
_entity_poly.type
_entity_poly.pdbx_seq_one_letter_code
_entity_poly.pdbx_strand_id
1 'polypeptide(L)'
;MSPSVERVASLSPEEFRRHLPLALRGLDHAWVSESEVTVAARGCRVAIHVEELPPLALSEVLSLPRCRIRLEFSGDDPAAWAAFLAAYDRAFQRGGG
;
A
#
# COMPACT_ATOMS: atom_id res chain seq x y z
N MET A 1 3.29 13.93 15.63
CA MET A 1 2.20 13.27 14.87
C MET A 1 2.84 12.68 13.64
N SER A 2 2.89 11.36 13.50
CA SER A 2 3.48 10.72 12.33
C SER A 2 2.59 10.97 11.11
N PRO A 3 3.12 11.34 9.93
CA PRO A 3 2.30 11.51 8.75
C PRO A 3 1.70 10.18 8.32
N SER A 4 0.44 10.20 7.92
CA SER A 4 -0.23 9.04 7.35
C SER A 4 -0.94 9.40 6.05
N VAL A 5 -0.95 8.47 5.11
CA VAL A 5 -1.64 8.60 3.83
C VAL A 5 -2.50 7.38 3.59
N GLU A 6 -3.75 7.59 3.17
CA GLU A 6 -4.69 6.51 2.86
C GLU A 6 -4.96 6.40 1.36
N ARG A 7 -5.21 5.17 0.92
CA ARG A 7 -5.58 4.80 -0.44
C ARG A 7 -6.66 3.71 -0.39
N VAL A 8 -7.53 3.70 -1.39
CA VAL A 8 -8.43 2.56 -1.64
C VAL A 8 -8.07 1.98 -2.99
N ALA A 9 -7.89 0.67 -3.03
CA ALA A 9 -7.57 -0.06 -4.25
C ALA A 9 -8.69 -1.07 -4.57
N SER A 10 -8.92 -1.30 -5.87
CA SER A 10 -9.89 -2.28 -6.38
C SER A 10 -9.24 -3.65 -6.56
N LEU A 11 -8.70 -4.20 -5.47
CA LEU A 11 -8.09 -5.52 -5.38
C LEU A 11 -8.32 -6.08 -3.97
N SER A 12 -8.19 -7.39 -3.81
CA SER A 12 -8.24 -8.05 -2.50
C SER A 12 -6.93 -7.85 -1.71
N PRO A 13 -6.95 -7.98 -0.36
CA PRO A 13 -5.72 -7.96 0.44
C PRO A 13 -4.68 -9.00 0.01
N GLU A 14 -5.13 -10.18 -0.44
CA GLU A 14 -4.23 -11.22 -0.96
C GLU A 14 -3.53 -10.80 -2.25
N GLU A 15 -4.26 -10.20 -3.20
CA GLU A 15 -3.68 -9.64 -4.42
C GLU A 15 -2.70 -8.52 -4.08
N PHE A 16 -3.06 -7.63 -3.15
CA PHE A 16 -2.17 -6.58 -2.67
C PHE A 16 -0.84 -7.17 -2.21
N ARG A 17 -0.90 -8.21 -1.37
CA ARG A 17 0.28 -8.89 -0.83
C ARG A 17 1.15 -9.50 -1.92
N ARG A 18 0.54 -10.05 -2.97
CA ARG A 18 1.27 -10.60 -4.13
C ARG A 18 1.94 -9.51 -4.98
N HIS A 19 1.32 -8.34 -5.09
CA HIS A 19 1.85 -7.23 -5.89
C HIS A 19 2.82 -6.32 -5.14
N LEU A 20 2.75 -6.26 -3.81
CA LEU A 20 3.55 -5.36 -3.01
C LEU A 20 5.08 -5.47 -3.27
N PRO A 21 5.70 -6.66 -3.38
CA PRO A 21 7.13 -6.76 -3.66
C PRO A 21 7.55 -6.06 -4.96
N LEU A 22 6.68 -6.06 -5.99
CA LEU A 22 6.92 -5.36 -7.25
C LEU A 22 6.89 -3.84 -7.07
N ALA A 23 6.01 -3.35 -6.20
CA ALA A 23 5.91 -1.94 -5.87
C ALA A 23 7.09 -1.45 -5.04
N LEU A 24 7.62 -2.31 -4.17
CA LEU A 24 8.75 -1.99 -3.30
C LEU A 24 10.11 -2.09 -4.00
N ARG A 25 10.21 -2.69 -5.20
CA ARG A 25 11.43 -2.69 -6.05
C ARG A 25 12.74 -3.02 -5.32
N GLY A 26 12.70 -4.01 -4.41
CA GLY A 26 13.88 -4.44 -3.64
C GLY A 26 14.17 -3.65 -2.37
N LEU A 27 13.24 -2.79 -1.91
CA LEU A 27 13.29 -2.28 -0.55
C LEU A 27 13.12 -3.43 0.46
N ASP A 28 13.88 -3.36 1.55
CA ASP A 28 13.73 -4.27 2.68
C ASP A 28 12.35 -4.12 3.29
N HIS A 29 11.62 -5.24 3.35
CA HIS A 29 10.29 -5.28 3.92
C HIS A 29 10.04 -6.58 4.68
N ALA A 30 9.25 -6.48 5.74
CA ALA A 30 8.87 -7.61 6.56
C ALA A 30 7.39 -7.51 6.93
N TRP A 31 6.64 -8.56 6.61
CA TRP A 31 5.28 -8.73 7.10
C TRP A 31 5.34 -9.00 8.60
N VAL A 32 4.66 -8.16 9.38
CA VAL A 32 4.54 -8.33 10.83
C VAL A 32 3.23 -9.06 11.20
N SER A 33 2.25 -9.03 10.30
CA SER A 33 0.99 -9.78 10.37
C SER A 33 0.47 -10.09 8.96
N GLU A 34 -0.78 -10.55 8.83
CA GLU A 34 -1.42 -10.72 7.52
C GLU A 34 -1.84 -9.39 6.87
N SER A 35 -2.09 -8.37 7.70
CA SER A 35 -2.60 -7.06 7.30
C SER A 35 -1.58 -5.93 7.45
N GLU A 36 -0.37 -6.22 7.93
CA GLU A 36 0.63 -5.20 8.23
C GLU A 36 2.02 -5.61 7.75
N VAL A 37 2.69 -4.67 7.10
CA VAL A 37 4.05 -4.80 6.60
C VAL A 37 4.86 -3.55 6.89
N THR A 38 6.06 -3.76 7.40
CA THR A 38 7.03 -2.70 7.64
C THR A 38 8.02 -2.65 6.48
N VAL A 39 8.33 -1.44 6.01
CA VAL A 39 9.26 -1.20 4.91
C VAL A 39 10.34 -0.24 5.37
N ALA A 40 11.60 -0.63 5.18
CA ALA A 40 12.74 0.25 5.36
C ALA A 40 13.11 0.88 4.02
N ALA A 41 12.99 2.20 3.93
CA ALA A 41 13.46 2.98 2.81
C ALA A 41 14.60 3.90 3.27
N ARG A 42 15.42 4.38 2.33
CA ARG A 42 16.54 5.27 2.67
C ARG A 42 15.98 6.56 3.27
N GLY A 43 16.23 6.77 4.56
CA GLY A 43 15.81 7.97 5.29
C GLY A 43 14.40 7.91 5.90
N CYS A 44 13.63 6.84 5.70
CA CYS A 44 12.33 6.68 6.35
C CYS A 44 11.92 5.22 6.56
N ARG A 45 11.05 4.98 7.54
CA ARG A 45 10.37 3.70 7.71
C ARG A 45 8.88 3.89 7.49
N VAL A 46 8.27 2.97 6.76
CA VAL A 46 6.84 3.00 6.44
C VAL A 46 6.18 1.76 7.01
N ALA A 47 5.13 1.94 7.81
CA ALA A 47 4.20 0.87 8.15
C ALA A 47 3.02 0.93 7.18
N ILE A 48 2.75 -0.17 6.50
CA ILE A 48 1.64 -0.30 5.56
C ILE A 48 0.61 -1.22 6.19
N HIS A 49 -0.59 -0.69 6.41
CA HIS A 49 -1.74 -1.44 6.89
C HIS A 49 -2.71 -1.68 5.74
N VAL A 50 -3.25 -2.89 5.65
CA VAL A 50 -4.16 -3.33 4.61
C VAL A 50 -5.39 -3.91 5.27
N GLU A 51 -6.54 -3.33 4.96
CA GLU A 51 -7.83 -3.73 5.52
C GLU A 51 -8.77 -4.09 4.37
N GLU A 52 -9.42 -5.25 4.46
CA GLU A 52 -10.47 -5.62 3.51
C GLU A 52 -11.66 -4.66 3.63
N LEU A 53 -12.20 -4.24 2.49
CA LEU A 53 -13.44 -3.46 2.43
C LEU A 53 -14.54 -4.29 1.78
N PRO A 54 -15.82 -4.00 2.08
CA PRO A 54 -16.93 -4.56 1.34
C PRO A 54 -16.74 -4.37 -0.17
N PRO A 55 -16.98 -5.42 -0.98
CA PRO A 55 -16.88 -5.33 -2.43
C PRO A 55 -17.75 -4.21 -2.99
N LEU A 56 -17.27 -3.51 -4.02
CA LEU A 56 -18.08 -2.53 -4.74
C LEU A 56 -18.90 -3.27 -5.79
N ALA A 57 -20.21 -3.33 -5.60
CA ALA A 57 -21.14 -3.81 -6.62
C ALA A 57 -21.21 -2.79 -7.77
N LEU A 58 -20.89 -3.24 -8.98
CA LEU A 58 -21.05 -2.45 -10.21
C LEU A 58 -22.35 -2.82 -10.95
N SER A 59 -22.83 -4.04 -10.77
CA SER A 59 -24.14 -4.55 -11.24
C SER A 59 -24.58 -5.75 -10.39
N GLU A 60 -25.72 -6.36 -10.71
CA GLU A 60 -26.20 -7.59 -10.03
C GLU A 60 -25.25 -8.80 -10.17
N VAL A 61 -24.39 -8.80 -11.20
CA VAL A 61 -23.47 -9.93 -11.51
C VAL A 61 -22.00 -9.56 -11.42
N LEU A 62 -21.66 -8.28 -11.20
CA LEU A 62 -20.29 -7.79 -11.18
C LEU A 62 -20.01 -7.05 -9.87
N SER A 63 -19.01 -7.52 -9.13
CA SER A 63 -18.47 -6.85 -7.96
C SER A 63 -16.96 -6.79 -8.04
N LEU A 64 -16.38 -5.74 -7.47
CA LEU A 64 -14.93 -5.57 -7.38
C LEU A 64 -14.48 -5.73 -5.92
N PRO A 65 -13.50 -6.61 -5.64
CA PRO A 65 -12.87 -6.65 -4.33
C PRO A 65 -12.18 -5.30 -4.07
N ARG A 66 -12.14 -4.89 -2.81
CA ARG A 66 -11.51 -3.63 -2.40
C ARG A 66 -10.76 -3.80 -1.10
N CYS A 67 -9.68 -3.05 -0.96
CA CYS A 67 -9.00 -2.90 0.31
C CYS A 67 -8.65 -1.43 0.56
N ARG A 68 -8.62 -1.04 1.84
CA ARG A 68 -8.02 0.20 2.32
C ARG A 68 -6.56 -0.06 2.60
N ILE A 69 -5.70 0.84 2.14
CA ILE A 69 -4.25 0.82 2.39
C ILE A 69 -3.88 2.10 3.11
N ARG A 70 -3.27 1.98 4.28
CA ARG A 70 -2.79 3.10 5.09
C ARG A 70 -1.28 3.04 5.24
N LEU A 71 -0.60 4.08 4.78
CA LEU A 71 0.84 4.25 4.85
C LEU A 71 1.16 5.20 6.00
N GLU A 72 1.81 4.71 7.05
CA GLU A 72 2.28 5.51 8.18
C GLU A 72 3.79 5.71 8.08
N PHE A 73 4.22 6.96 8.03
CA PHE A 73 5.61 7.33 7.86
C PHE A 73 6.29 7.62 9.20
N SER A 74 7.54 7.21 9.32
CA SER A 74 8.40 7.50 10.47
C SER A 74 9.80 7.90 9.99
N GLY A 75 10.50 8.68 10.82
CA GLY A 75 11.73 9.40 10.46
C GLY A 75 11.49 10.91 10.41
N ASP A 76 12.52 11.70 10.12
CA ASP A 76 12.43 13.18 10.10
C ASP A 76 12.77 13.76 8.71
N ASP A 77 12.63 12.97 7.65
CA ASP A 77 12.91 13.37 6.27
C ASP A 77 11.63 13.37 5.40
N PRO A 78 10.98 14.54 5.26
CA PRO A 78 9.81 14.69 4.39
C PRO A 78 10.09 14.41 2.91
N ALA A 79 11.31 14.62 2.44
CA ALA A 79 11.67 14.32 1.04
C ALA A 79 11.72 12.81 0.80
N ALA A 80 12.22 12.04 1.78
CA ALA A 80 12.17 10.58 1.73
C ALA A 80 10.74 10.04 1.72
N TRP A 81 9.82 10.64 2.50
CA TRP A 81 8.41 10.26 2.48
C TRP A 81 7.77 10.49 1.11
N ALA A 82 7.99 11.68 0.54
CA ALA A 82 7.44 12.04 -0.77
C ALA A 82 8.00 11.14 -1.89
N ALA A 83 9.30 10.83 -1.84
CA ALA A 83 9.94 9.94 -2.80
C ALA A 83 9.38 8.50 -2.72
N PHE A 84 9.19 7.99 -1.49
CA PHE A 84 8.54 6.68 -1.29
C PHE A 84 7.13 6.67 -1.85
N LEU A 85 6.32 7.67 -1.50
CA LEU A 85 4.92 7.74 -1.93
C LEU A 85 4.81 7.82 -3.46
N ALA A 86 5.65 8.61 -4.11
CA ALA A 86 5.69 8.72 -5.57
C ALA A 86 6.09 7.39 -6.25
N ALA A 87 7.05 6.66 -5.68
CA ALA A 87 7.45 5.35 -6.19
C ALA A 87 6.34 4.30 -6.01
N TYR A 88 5.71 4.29 -4.83
CA TYR A 88 4.58 3.45 -4.50
C TYR A 88 3.39 3.69 -5.44
N ASP A 89 2.95 4.96 -5.57
CA ASP A 89 1.81 5.32 -6.41
C ASP A 89 2.08 4.96 -7.89
N ARG A 90 3.30 5.18 -8.40
CA ARG A 90 3.69 4.79 -9.76
C ARG A 90 3.61 3.27 -9.99
N ALA A 91 3.90 2.46 -8.99
CA ALA A 91 3.82 1.01 -9.13
C ALA A 91 2.37 0.50 -9.15
N PHE A 92 1.52 1.05 -8.27
CA PHE A 92 0.11 0.65 -8.18
C PHE A 92 -0.77 1.25 -9.29
N GLN A 93 -0.41 2.41 -9.87
CA GLN A 93 -1.08 2.95 -11.06
C GLN A 93 -0.93 2.07 -12.30
N ARG A 94 0.12 1.26 -12.40
CA ARG A 94 0.37 0.39 -13.57
C ARG A 94 -0.40 -0.94 -13.53
N GLY A 95 -1.06 -1.25 -12.41
CA GLY A 95 -1.85 -2.48 -12.25
C GLY A 95 -3.34 -2.31 -12.60
N GLY A 96 -3.80 -1.09 -12.89
CA GLY A 96 -5.17 -0.80 -13.32
C GLY A 96 -5.21 -0.49 -14.82
N GLY A 97 -5.28 -1.52 -15.64
CA GLY A 97 -5.52 -1.44 -17.09
C GLY A 97 -6.49 -2.53 -17.50
#